data_AF-A0A933ZJS1-F1
#
_entry.id   AF-A0A933ZJS1-F1
#
_cell.length_a   1.000
_cell.length_b   1.000
_cell.length_c   1.000
_cell.angle_alpha   90.00
_cell.angle_beta   90.00
_cell.angle_gamma   90.00
#
_symmetry.space_group_name_H-M   'P 1'
#
loop_
_entity.id
_entity.type
_entity.pdbx_description
1 polymer ?
#
loop_
_entity_poly.entity_id
_entity_poly.type
_entity_poly.pdbx_seq_one_letter_code
_entity_poly.pdbx_strand_id
1 'polypeptide(L)'
;MGARKTSRARIVLAAVAALLLLCAVVVALGYRRFVNWYVIRECRNRGVQVVPGAIEVSMSTVRLRDTRFTLVNVPSLAGHAATIEVELATLAPTHVAIHGLNLELSGPVSGAVTEATDWMAAHKELSEIPIQADGLDVLWRDDRKSQPWLTLQKATFAPEPGGVRLKTPKVLISGLGFKQVVMTWKTATPEVVIGIGADDPSAAPIRIELARRAPYSLKVAWKQAPVTDLASMLGIAMEPRGISAEGVVELRAADLAAPMDGSLHLVLHNFVPPHPMELNGIVTGSQTVIDGKLAVSQDRSKAGLTDVKVVAGAFQLDGSGQVQVVERYGLIGLKLSGTIPCTAVAKNAVAGRMGRLDRLLGGLIGDVAQRALVGVITVGVTIDADTRNLDAIKVEDRVGIGCSLRLL
;
A
#
# COMPACT_ATOMS: atom_id res chain seq x y z
N MET A 1 89.13 34.53 15.44
CA MET A 1 87.99 34.93 14.58
C MET A 1 87.20 33.68 14.22
N GLY A 2 85.89 33.62 14.48
CA GLY A 2 85.03 32.54 13.95
C GLY A 2 84.14 31.81 14.97
N ALA A 3 83.19 32.50 15.63
CA ALA A 3 82.20 31.80 16.46
C ALA A 3 80.86 32.54 16.66
N ARG A 4 80.49 33.53 15.82
CA ARG A 4 79.25 34.33 16.01
C ARG A 4 78.21 34.27 14.89
N LYS A 5 78.43 33.48 13.82
CA LYS A 5 77.49 33.40 12.68
C LYS A 5 76.38 32.34 12.79
N THR A 6 76.47 31.40 13.72
CA THR A 6 75.50 30.27 13.82
C THR A 6 74.22 30.58 14.60
N SER A 7 74.16 31.64 15.43
CA SER A 7 72.95 31.93 16.22
C SER A 7 71.83 32.59 15.41
N ARG A 8 72.17 33.49 14.48
CA ARG A 8 71.19 34.19 13.64
C ARG A 8 70.46 33.26 12.67
N ALA A 9 71.16 32.29 12.10
CA ALA A 9 70.55 31.30 11.20
C ALA A 9 69.52 30.41 11.92
N ARG A 10 69.80 30.01 13.18
CA ARG A 10 68.85 29.23 13.99
C ARG A 10 67.61 30.03 14.39
N ILE A 11 67.77 31.33 14.69
CA ILE A 11 66.66 32.22 15.02
C ILE A 11 65.76 32.46 13.79
N VAL A 12 66.34 32.65 12.61
CA VAL A 12 65.57 32.81 11.36
C VAL A 12 64.84 31.51 11.00
N LEU A 13 65.50 30.36 11.13
CA LEU A 13 64.87 29.05 10.85
C LEU A 13 63.70 28.78 11.81
N ALA A 14 63.85 29.10 13.10
CA ALA A 14 62.79 28.96 14.09
C ALA A 14 61.61 29.90 13.82
N ALA A 15 61.88 31.14 13.39
CA ALA A 15 60.84 32.11 13.02
C ALA A 15 60.05 31.67 11.78
N VAL A 16 60.73 31.13 10.75
CA VAL A 16 60.08 30.59 9.55
C VAL A 16 59.26 29.35 9.86
N ALA A 17 59.77 28.44 10.69
CA ALA A 17 59.02 27.26 11.12
C ALA A 17 57.76 27.65 11.92
N ALA A 18 57.87 28.60 12.85
CA ALA A 18 56.73 29.11 13.61
C ALA A 18 55.69 29.80 12.72
N LEU A 19 56.12 30.55 11.71
CA LEU A 19 55.22 31.19 10.74
C LEU A 19 54.50 30.16 9.86
N LEU A 20 55.21 29.13 9.38
CA LEU A 20 54.60 28.04 8.61
C LEU A 20 53.58 27.26 9.45
N LEU A 21 53.88 27.04 10.73
CA LEU A 21 52.99 26.38 11.67
C LEU A 21 51.76 27.25 11.96
N LEU A 22 51.93 28.56 12.13
CA LEU A 22 50.84 29.52 12.28
C LEU A 22 49.96 29.58 11.02
N CYS A 23 50.56 29.65 9.83
CA CYS A 23 49.85 29.60 8.56
C CYS A 23 49.10 28.28 8.39
N ALA A 24 49.72 27.13 8.73
CA ALA A 24 49.05 25.84 8.70
C ALA A 24 47.85 25.79 9.66
N VAL A 25 47.97 26.36 10.86
CA VAL A 25 46.87 26.46 11.84
C VAL A 25 45.76 27.39 11.33
N VAL A 26 46.08 28.56 10.78
CA VAL A 26 45.10 29.49 10.23
C VAL A 26 44.38 28.89 9.02
N VAL A 27 45.11 28.21 8.13
CA VAL A 27 44.53 27.47 7.00
C VAL A 27 43.65 26.34 7.51
N ALA A 28 44.09 25.55 8.50
CA ALA A 28 43.28 24.48 9.08
C ALA A 28 41.99 25.00 9.74
N LEU A 29 42.07 26.13 10.46
CA LEU A 29 40.93 26.77 11.11
C LEU A 29 39.96 27.42 10.09
N GLY A 30 40.49 28.06 9.05
CA GLY A 30 39.71 28.70 7.99
C GLY A 30 39.08 27.69 7.04
N TYR A 31 39.78 26.61 6.73
CA TYR A 31 39.35 25.55 5.81
C TYR A 31 38.02 24.94 6.26
N ARG A 32 37.87 24.60 7.55
CA ARG A 32 36.62 24.01 8.06
C ARG A 32 35.42 24.95 7.91
N ARG A 33 35.59 26.25 8.18
CA ARG A 33 34.52 27.26 7.99
C ARG A 33 34.18 27.45 6.51
N PHE A 34 35.19 27.52 5.66
CA PHE A 34 35.00 27.67 4.22
C PHE A 34 34.28 26.45 3.61
N VAL A 35 34.71 25.24 3.95
CA VAL A 35 34.07 23.99 3.54
C VAL A 35 32.61 23.94 4.00
N ASN A 36 32.34 24.22 5.28
CA ASN A 36 30.96 24.25 5.79
C ASN A 36 30.09 25.25 5.02
N TRP A 37 30.59 26.46 4.79
CA TRP A 37 29.87 27.48 4.02
C TRP A 37 29.63 27.05 2.57
N TYR A 38 30.63 26.48 1.91
CA TYR A 38 30.54 26.02 0.53
C TYR A 38 29.53 24.88 0.38
N VAL A 39 29.58 23.87 1.25
CA VAL A 39 28.63 22.74 1.24
C VAL A 39 27.20 23.24 1.48
N ILE A 40 26.97 24.07 2.49
CA ILE A 40 25.63 24.61 2.80
C ILE A 40 25.10 25.45 1.63
N ARG A 41 25.97 26.29 1.03
CA ARG A 41 25.62 27.10 -0.14
C ARG A 41 25.25 26.23 -1.33
N GLU A 42 26.02 25.20 -1.63
CA GLU A 42 25.78 24.30 -2.75
C GLU A 42 24.51 23.46 -2.56
N CYS A 43 24.27 22.93 -1.36
CA CYS A 43 23.00 22.27 -1.03
C CYS A 43 21.81 23.22 -1.24
N ARG A 44 21.92 24.48 -0.78
CA ARG A 44 20.86 25.47 -0.94
C ARG A 44 20.61 25.82 -2.41
N ASN A 45 21.66 25.94 -3.22
CA ASN A 45 21.54 26.16 -4.66
C ASN A 45 20.79 25.02 -5.35
N ARG A 46 20.96 23.78 -4.85
CA ARG A 46 20.24 22.58 -5.29
C ARG A 46 18.88 22.40 -4.61
N GLY A 47 18.36 23.41 -3.92
CA GLY A 47 17.02 23.34 -3.33
C GLY A 47 16.92 22.60 -2.00
N VAL A 48 18.04 22.31 -1.33
CA VAL A 48 18.08 21.63 -0.03
C VAL A 48 18.73 22.52 1.02
N GLN A 49 18.00 22.91 2.06
CA GLN A 49 18.58 23.61 3.21
C GLN A 49 19.07 22.57 4.22
N VAL A 50 20.37 22.57 4.50
CA VAL A 50 21.00 21.61 5.42
C VAL A 50 21.61 22.31 6.63
N VAL A 51 21.51 21.66 7.78
CA VAL A 51 22.20 22.01 9.02
C VAL A 51 22.99 20.77 9.45
N PRO A 52 24.25 20.61 9.01
CA PRO A 52 25.06 19.45 9.34
C PRO A 52 25.61 19.55 10.76
N GLY A 53 25.59 18.44 11.51
CA GLY A 53 26.26 18.36 12.81
C GLY A 53 27.79 18.29 12.66
N ALA A 54 28.27 17.48 11.71
CA ALA A 54 29.67 17.43 11.31
C ALA A 54 29.82 17.21 9.80
N ILE A 55 30.93 17.71 9.24
CA ILE A 55 31.32 17.52 7.84
C ILE A 55 32.73 16.94 7.81
N GLU A 56 32.87 15.81 7.13
CA GLU A 56 34.14 15.17 6.78
C GLU A 56 34.31 15.28 5.26
N VAL A 57 35.46 15.77 4.80
CA VAL A 57 35.76 15.89 3.38
C VAL A 57 37.01 15.10 3.06
N SER A 58 36.92 14.24 2.06
CA SER A 58 38.04 13.55 1.43
C SER A 58 38.19 14.04 -0.02
N MET A 59 39.19 13.55 -0.75
CA MET A 59 39.43 13.93 -2.14
C MET A 59 38.25 13.62 -3.07
N SER A 60 37.47 12.58 -2.80
CA SER A 60 36.40 12.08 -3.66
C SER A 60 35.05 11.95 -2.95
N THR A 61 34.98 12.30 -1.67
CA THR A 61 33.77 12.03 -0.87
C THR A 61 33.55 13.15 0.13
N VAL A 62 32.30 13.58 0.27
CA VAL A 62 31.85 14.46 1.34
C VAL A 62 30.87 13.68 2.21
N ARG A 63 31.17 13.57 3.50
CA ARG A 63 30.30 12.91 4.47
C ARG A 63 29.75 13.91 5.47
N LEU A 64 28.43 13.98 5.55
CA LEU A 64 27.69 14.80 6.50
C LEU A 64 27.13 13.88 7.60
N ARG A 65 27.32 14.23 8.86
CA ARG A 65 26.78 13.47 10.01
C ARG A 65 25.74 14.29 10.75
N ASP A 66 24.74 13.59 11.29
CA ASP A 66 23.66 14.17 12.10
C ASP A 66 23.05 15.40 11.41
N THR A 67 22.65 15.22 10.15
CA THR A 67 22.25 16.32 9.28
C THR A 67 20.75 16.51 9.33
N ARG A 68 20.30 17.69 9.77
CA ARG A 68 18.91 18.10 9.59
C ARG A 68 18.76 18.80 8.25
N PHE A 69 17.67 18.58 7.56
CA PHE A 69 17.42 19.24 6.30
C PHE A 69 15.93 19.53 6.06
N THR A 70 15.69 20.52 5.22
CA THR A 70 14.37 20.86 4.68
C THR A 70 14.53 21.15 3.19
N LEU A 71 13.51 20.90 2.40
CA LEU A 71 13.52 21.28 1.00
C LEU A 71 13.04 22.73 0.85
N VAL A 72 13.68 23.49 -0.04
CA VAL A 72 13.30 24.87 -0.33
C VAL A 72 11.89 24.87 -0.94
N ASN A 73 10.98 25.68 -0.42
CA ASN A 73 9.58 25.78 -0.87
C ASN A 73 8.73 24.51 -0.67
N VAL A 74 9.16 23.55 0.16
CA VAL A 74 8.35 22.39 0.57
C VAL A 74 8.26 22.39 2.10
N PRO A 75 7.50 23.31 2.71
CA PRO A 75 7.40 23.42 4.17
C PRO A 75 6.76 22.19 4.82
N SER A 76 6.05 21.38 4.03
CA SER A 76 5.46 20.11 4.45
C SER A 76 6.50 19.03 4.79
N LEU A 77 7.75 19.14 4.31
CA LEU A 77 8.78 18.10 4.44
C LEU A 77 9.97 18.58 5.27
N ALA A 78 10.25 17.86 6.35
CA ALA A 78 11.48 17.98 7.11
C ALA A 78 12.14 16.61 7.26
N GLY A 79 13.47 16.61 7.40
CA GLY A 79 14.21 15.37 7.52
C GLY A 79 15.43 15.47 8.42
N HIS A 80 15.84 14.31 8.90
CA HIS A 80 17.07 14.08 9.64
C HIS A 80 17.76 12.85 9.07
N ALA A 81 19.05 12.94 8.80
CA ALA A 81 19.85 11.81 8.35
C ALA A 81 21.02 11.61 9.32
N ALA A 82 21.20 10.37 9.78
CA ALA A 82 22.32 10.03 10.64
C ALA A 82 23.65 10.23 9.89
N THR A 83 23.72 9.79 8.62
CA THR A 83 24.88 10.03 7.74
C THR A 83 24.41 10.23 6.29
N ILE A 84 25.00 11.20 5.59
CA ILE A 84 24.86 11.41 4.15
C ILE A 84 26.26 11.33 3.56
N GLU A 85 26.50 10.42 2.63
CA GLU A 85 27.74 10.27 1.92
C GLU A 85 27.53 10.65 0.46
N VAL A 86 28.29 11.64 -0.01
CA VAL A 86 28.22 12.16 -1.37
C VAL A 86 29.54 11.87 -2.05
N GLU A 87 29.51 11.00 -3.04
CA GLU A 87 30.66 10.74 -3.89
C GLU A 87 30.79 11.83 -4.96
N LEU A 88 32.01 12.27 -5.23
CA LEU A 88 32.33 13.36 -6.13
C LEU A 88 33.26 12.90 -7.25
N ALA A 89 32.94 13.25 -8.49
CA ALA A 89 33.87 13.27 -9.60
C ALA A 89 34.07 14.72 -10.05
N THR A 90 35.31 15.23 -10.04
CA THR A 90 35.61 16.61 -10.46
C THR A 90 34.75 17.67 -9.76
N LEU A 91 34.50 17.49 -8.45
CA LEU A 91 33.64 18.33 -7.60
C LEU A 91 32.13 18.26 -7.89
N ALA A 92 31.71 17.44 -8.86
CA ALA A 92 30.30 17.18 -9.13
C ALA A 92 29.84 15.89 -8.42
N PRO A 93 28.65 15.89 -7.79
CA PRO A 93 28.11 14.70 -7.13
C PRO A 93 27.75 13.61 -8.15
N THR A 94 28.26 12.40 -7.95
CA THR A 94 28.00 11.23 -8.80
C THR A 94 27.10 10.21 -8.15
N HIS A 95 27.11 10.13 -6.82
CA HIS A 95 26.28 9.19 -6.06
C HIS A 95 26.01 9.76 -4.67
N VAL A 96 24.83 9.46 -4.12
CA VAL A 96 24.47 9.84 -2.75
C VAL A 96 23.94 8.62 -2.02
N ALA A 97 24.58 8.28 -0.90
CA ALA A 97 24.13 7.25 0.04
C ALA A 97 23.67 7.91 1.35
N ILE A 98 22.49 7.56 1.83
CA ILE A 98 21.88 8.11 3.04
C ILE A 98 21.60 6.99 4.03
N HIS A 99 22.12 7.12 5.25
CA HIS A 99 21.92 6.14 6.32
C HIS A 99 21.09 6.74 7.45
N GLY A 100 20.08 5.99 7.92
CA GLY A 100 19.23 6.37 9.05
C GLY A 100 18.44 7.64 8.77
N LEU A 101 17.69 7.62 7.66
CA LEU A 101 16.90 8.76 7.19
C LEU A 101 15.54 8.79 7.88
N ASN A 102 15.24 9.82 8.65
CA ASN A 102 13.93 10.09 9.22
C ASN A 102 13.28 11.23 8.44
N LEU A 103 12.12 10.98 7.83
CA LEU A 103 11.32 11.98 7.14
C LEU A 103 10.02 12.24 7.90
N GLU A 104 9.74 13.51 8.16
CA GLU A 104 8.48 13.98 8.71
C GLU A 104 7.74 14.78 7.64
N LEU A 105 6.57 14.29 7.27
CA LEU A 105 5.64 14.98 6.37
C LEU A 105 4.44 15.50 7.16
N SER A 106 4.05 16.73 6.87
CA SER A 106 2.88 17.37 7.47
C SER A 106 2.02 18.05 6.42
N GLY A 107 0.70 17.90 6.53
CA GLY A 107 -0.26 18.50 5.62
C GLY A 107 -1.00 17.47 4.74
N PRO A 108 -2.02 17.94 4.02
CA PRO A 108 -2.84 17.09 3.15
C PRO A 108 -2.02 16.47 2.02
N VAL A 109 -2.36 15.24 1.63
CA VAL A 109 -1.66 14.47 0.59
C VAL A 109 -1.50 15.24 -0.71
N SER A 110 -2.58 15.84 -1.20
CA SER A 110 -2.58 16.62 -2.44
C SER A 110 -1.59 17.79 -2.39
N GLY A 111 -1.56 18.54 -1.27
CA GLY A 111 -0.64 19.66 -1.09
C GLY A 111 0.82 19.24 -1.12
N ALA A 112 1.20 18.25 -0.31
CA ALA A 112 2.59 17.79 -0.25
C ALA A 112 3.06 17.15 -1.57
N VAL A 113 2.17 16.45 -2.28
CA VAL A 113 2.49 15.88 -3.61
C VAL A 113 2.72 17.01 -4.62
N THR A 114 1.90 18.05 -4.62
CA THR A 114 2.09 19.22 -5.49
C THR A 114 3.40 19.93 -5.16
N GLU A 115 3.67 20.26 -3.89
CA GLU A 115 4.92 20.90 -3.46
C GLU A 115 6.15 20.08 -3.86
N ALA A 116 6.13 18.76 -3.63
CA ALA A 116 7.22 17.87 -4.00
C ALA A 116 7.42 17.80 -5.53
N THR A 117 6.32 17.79 -6.30
CA THR A 117 6.37 17.75 -7.76
C THR A 117 6.94 19.05 -8.33
N ASP A 118 6.50 20.20 -7.81
CA ASP A 118 7.01 21.52 -8.21
C ASP A 118 8.50 21.66 -7.87
N TRP A 119 8.91 21.18 -6.69
CA TRP A 119 10.32 21.13 -6.30
C TRP A 119 11.15 20.24 -7.22
N MET A 120 10.69 19.03 -7.55
CA MET A 120 11.37 18.14 -8.49
C MET A 120 11.47 18.75 -9.89
N ALA A 121 10.45 19.46 -10.35
CA ALA A 121 10.45 20.14 -11.64
C ALA A 121 11.44 21.32 -11.69
N ALA A 122 11.63 22.01 -10.56
CA ALA A 122 12.59 23.10 -10.41
C ALA A 122 14.06 22.62 -10.27
N HIS A 123 14.28 21.38 -9.81
CA HIS A 123 15.59 20.80 -9.50
C HIS A 123 15.86 19.49 -10.26
N LYS A 124 15.68 19.49 -11.58
CA LYS A 124 15.81 18.29 -12.43
C LYS A 124 17.18 17.64 -12.36
N GLU A 125 18.23 18.42 -12.16
CA GLU A 125 19.61 17.96 -12.00
C GLU A 125 19.78 16.97 -10.83
N LEU A 126 18.92 17.01 -9.82
CA LEU A 126 18.96 16.05 -8.72
C LEU A 126 18.38 14.69 -9.10
N SER A 127 17.51 14.62 -10.11
CA SER A 127 16.96 13.36 -10.61
C SER A 127 17.97 12.51 -11.39
N GLU A 128 19.07 13.12 -11.84
CA GLU A 128 20.16 12.45 -12.56
C GLU A 128 21.15 11.79 -11.60
N ILE A 129 21.18 12.20 -10.33
CA ILE A 129 22.10 11.66 -9.33
C ILE A 129 21.45 10.41 -8.72
N PRO A 130 22.07 9.22 -8.81
CA PRO A 130 21.56 8.03 -8.14
C PRO A 130 21.61 8.21 -6.62
N ILE A 131 20.44 8.19 -5.98
CA ILE A 131 20.30 8.27 -4.52
C ILE A 131 19.93 6.89 -3.98
N GLN A 132 20.64 6.43 -2.96
CA GLN A 132 20.32 5.27 -2.17
C GLN A 132 20.09 5.68 -0.72
N ALA A 133 19.08 5.10 -0.06
CA ALA A 133 18.86 5.30 1.37
C ALA A 133 18.55 3.98 2.08
N ASP A 134 19.08 3.79 3.27
CA ASP A 134 18.74 2.69 4.17
C ASP A 134 18.36 3.18 5.57
N GLY A 135 17.55 2.37 6.25
CA GLY A 135 16.96 2.78 7.52
C GLY A 135 16.05 4.00 7.38
N LEU A 136 15.32 4.08 6.27
CA LEU A 136 14.35 5.16 6.01
C LEU A 136 13.09 4.95 6.86
N ASP A 137 12.85 5.86 7.79
CA ASP A 137 11.62 5.99 8.54
C ASP A 137 10.83 7.19 8.00
N VAL A 138 9.54 6.99 7.70
CA VAL A 138 8.65 8.06 7.22
C VAL A 138 7.47 8.17 8.16
N LEU A 139 7.16 9.40 8.54
CA LEU A 139 6.02 9.73 9.37
C LEU A 139 5.20 10.82 8.70
N TRP A 140 3.97 10.51 8.29
CA TRP A 140 3.08 11.49 7.65
C TRP A 140 1.85 11.74 8.51
N ARG A 141 1.60 13.02 8.80
CA ARG A 141 0.43 13.51 9.54
C ARG A 141 -0.29 14.60 8.74
N ASP A 142 -1.60 14.73 8.91
CA ASP A 142 -2.34 15.87 8.32
C ASP A 142 -1.98 17.17 9.02
N ASP A 143 -1.78 17.13 10.33
CA ASP A 143 -1.25 18.25 11.12
C ASP A 143 -0.23 17.76 12.16
N ARG A 144 0.55 18.68 12.77
CA ARG A 144 1.62 18.28 13.70
C ARG A 144 1.13 17.55 14.96
N LYS A 145 -0.12 17.78 15.36
CA LYS A 145 -0.76 17.21 16.56
C LYS A 145 -1.59 15.97 16.25
N SER A 146 -1.96 15.74 15.00
CA SER A 146 -2.74 14.58 14.58
C SER A 146 -1.90 13.31 14.68
N GLN A 147 -2.59 12.18 14.83
CA GLN A 147 -1.92 10.89 14.71
C GLN A 147 -1.44 10.71 13.26
N PRO A 148 -0.28 10.04 13.04
CA PRO A 148 0.18 9.73 11.70
C PRO A 148 -0.79 8.80 11.00
N TRP A 149 -1.13 9.14 9.77
CA TRP A 149 -1.92 8.29 8.89
C TRP A 149 -1.00 7.39 8.05
N LEU A 150 0.26 7.76 7.80
CA LEU A 150 1.25 6.89 7.20
C LEU A 150 2.49 6.78 8.09
N THR A 151 2.92 5.55 8.34
CA THR A 151 4.22 5.26 8.93
C THR A 151 4.95 4.20 8.11
N LEU A 152 6.15 4.52 7.63
CA LEU A 152 7.08 3.57 7.02
C LEU A 152 8.24 3.36 8.00
N GLN A 153 8.67 2.11 8.20
CA GLN A 153 9.77 1.81 9.10
C GLN A 153 10.87 1.03 8.40
N LYS A 154 12.13 1.39 8.65
CA LYS A 154 13.34 0.70 8.17
C LYS A 154 13.28 0.41 6.66
N ALA A 155 12.78 1.37 5.90
CA ALA A 155 12.71 1.24 4.47
C ALA A 155 14.11 1.35 3.84
N THR A 156 14.26 0.72 2.69
CA THR A 156 15.42 0.83 1.82
C THR A 156 14.94 1.39 0.50
N PHE A 157 15.54 2.48 0.08
CA PHE A 157 15.33 3.13 -1.21
C PHE A 157 16.58 2.89 -2.04
N ALA A 158 16.42 2.29 -3.22
CA ALA A 158 17.54 1.99 -4.10
C ALA A 158 17.18 2.31 -5.56
N PRO A 159 18.14 2.83 -6.35
CA PRO A 159 17.95 3.02 -7.77
C PRO A 159 17.84 1.65 -8.47
N GLU A 160 16.97 1.55 -9.45
CA GLU A 160 16.85 0.39 -10.35
C GLU A 160 16.99 0.85 -11.82
N PRO A 161 17.31 -0.04 -12.77
CA PRO A 161 17.39 0.32 -14.18
C PRO A 161 16.12 1.03 -14.68
N GLY A 162 16.24 2.33 -14.95
CA GLY A 162 15.14 3.17 -15.43
C GLY A 162 14.06 3.47 -14.38
N GLY A 163 14.38 3.41 -13.08
CA GLY A 163 13.41 3.61 -12.01
C GLY A 163 14.00 3.58 -10.61
N VAL A 164 13.14 3.35 -9.63
CA VAL A 164 13.50 3.25 -8.22
C VAL A 164 12.67 2.16 -7.56
N ARG A 165 13.26 1.52 -6.57
CA ARG A 165 12.60 0.60 -5.66
C ARG A 165 12.66 1.07 -4.22
N LEU A 166 11.53 0.97 -3.55
CA LEU A 166 11.38 1.15 -2.11
C LEU A 166 10.95 -0.19 -1.50
N LYS A 167 11.71 -0.71 -0.55
CA LYS A 167 11.37 -1.93 0.21
C LYS A 167 11.25 -1.58 1.68
N THR A 168 10.22 -2.04 2.36
CA THR A 168 10.06 -1.82 3.80
C THR A 168 9.46 -3.05 4.48
N PRO A 169 9.99 -3.47 5.64
CA PRO A 169 9.45 -4.61 6.37
C PRO A 169 8.08 -4.32 6.98
N LYS A 170 7.73 -3.06 7.23
CA LYS A 170 6.51 -2.68 7.94
C LYS A 170 6.00 -1.31 7.51
N VAL A 171 4.73 -1.27 7.15
CA VAL A 171 3.99 -0.04 6.86
C VAL A 171 2.74 0.02 7.72
N LEU A 172 2.40 1.20 8.22
CA LEU A 172 1.09 1.47 8.80
C LEU A 172 0.38 2.50 7.92
N ILE A 173 -0.82 2.18 7.42
CA ILE A 173 -1.68 3.13 6.69
C ILE A 173 -3.01 3.22 7.43
N SER A 174 -3.34 4.40 7.94
CA SER A 174 -4.53 4.68 8.75
C SER A 174 -4.71 3.70 9.92
N GLY A 175 -3.61 3.23 10.50
CA GLY A 175 -3.58 2.24 11.57
C GLY A 175 -3.60 0.77 11.13
N LEU A 176 -3.84 0.47 9.84
CA LEU A 176 -3.73 -0.87 9.28
C LEU A 176 -2.27 -1.22 9.04
N GLY A 177 -1.84 -2.38 9.53
CA GLY A 177 -0.44 -2.81 9.47
C GLY A 177 -0.16 -3.76 8.33
N PHE A 178 0.69 -3.33 7.40
CA PHE A 178 1.13 -4.12 6.26
C PHE A 178 2.50 -4.73 6.52
N LYS A 179 2.61 -6.04 6.31
CA LYS A 179 3.88 -6.76 6.37
C LYS A 179 4.57 -6.70 5.01
N GLN A 180 5.85 -6.35 5.01
CA GLN A 180 6.75 -6.39 3.85
C GLN A 180 6.13 -5.79 2.58
N VAL A 181 6.32 -4.50 2.38
CA VAL A 181 5.85 -3.78 1.20
C VAL A 181 7.04 -3.46 0.30
N VAL A 182 6.88 -3.74 -0.99
CA VAL A 182 7.86 -3.37 -2.02
C VAL A 182 7.14 -2.55 -3.08
N MET A 183 7.59 -1.32 -3.28
CA MET A 183 7.10 -0.42 -4.31
C MET A 183 8.18 -0.19 -5.35
N THR A 184 7.82 -0.30 -6.62
CA THR A 184 8.69 0.02 -7.75
C THR A 184 7.97 1.00 -8.66
N TRP A 185 8.71 1.97 -9.18
CA TRP A 185 8.21 2.85 -10.23
C TRP A 185 9.32 3.11 -11.22
N LYS A 186 8.96 3.07 -12.51
CA LYS A 186 9.89 3.42 -13.59
C LYS A 186 9.68 4.87 -13.97
N THR A 187 10.73 5.53 -14.44
CA THR A 187 10.66 6.90 -14.94
C THR A 187 10.03 6.95 -16.34
N ALA A 188 10.30 5.93 -17.15
CA ALA A 188 9.77 5.81 -18.52
C ALA A 188 8.28 5.43 -18.58
N THR A 189 7.74 4.80 -17.53
CA THR A 189 6.32 4.44 -17.48
C THR A 189 5.61 5.21 -16.35
N PRO A 190 4.39 5.70 -16.59
CA PRO A 190 3.62 6.38 -15.54
C PRO A 190 3.09 5.40 -14.48
N GLU A 191 3.56 4.17 -14.41
CA GLU A 191 3.02 3.13 -13.54
C GLU A 191 3.85 2.99 -12.25
N VAL A 192 3.14 2.86 -11.13
CA VAL A 192 3.70 2.45 -9.83
C VAL A 192 3.15 1.08 -9.51
N VAL A 193 4.02 0.13 -9.20
CA VAL A 193 3.65 -1.22 -8.80
C VAL A 193 4.04 -1.41 -7.34
N ILE A 194 3.09 -1.85 -6.52
CA ILE A 194 3.29 -2.15 -5.10
C ILE A 194 2.96 -3.62 -4.88
N GLY A 195 3.91 -4.39 -4.37
CA GLY A 195 3.72 -5.76 -3.89
C GLY A 195 3.71 -5.80 -2.37
N ILE A 196 2.86 -6.64 -1.79
CA ILE A 196 2.78 -6.89 -0.34
C ILE A 196 3.06 -8.37 -0.10
N GLY A 197 3.94 -8.69 0.85
CA GLY A 197 4.24 -10.05 1.27
C GLY A 197 5.31 -10.79 0.45
N ALA A 198 6.00 -10.12 -0.48
CA ALA A 198 7.13 -10.69 -1.20
C ALA A 198 8.20 -9.64 -1.51
N ASP A 199 9.41 -10.09 -1.84
CA ASP A 199 10.50 -9.21 -2.25
C ASP A 199 10.34 -8.69 -3.68
N ASP A 200 9.81 -9.49 -4.59
CA ASP A 200 9.48 -9.07 -5.96
C ASP A 200 7.98 -8.75 -6.06
N PRO A 201 7.59 -7.53 -6.49
CA PRO A 201 6.18 -7.18 -6.72
C PRO A 201 5.44 -8.15 -7.65
N SER A 202 6.13 -8.80 -8.59
CA SER A 202 5.54 -9.76 -9.53
C SER A 202 5.17 -11.10 -8.85
N ALA A 203 5.94 -11.47 -7.83
CA ALA A 203 5.71 -12.68 -7.03
C ALA A 203 4.71 -12.44 -5.89
N ALA A 204 4.45 -11.18 -5.52
CA ALA A 204 3.65 -10.82 -4.37
C ALA A 204 2.23 -11.44 -4.37
N PRO A 205 1.74 -11.91 -3.21
CA PRO A 205 0.37 -12.41 -3.07
C PRO A 205 -0.66 -11.30 -3.29
N ILE A 206 -0.37 -10.05 -2.91
CA ILE A 206 -1.19 -8.88 -3.21
C ILE A 206 -0.33 -7.91 -4.04
N ARG A 207 -0.88 -7.48 -5.18
CA ARG A 207 -0.25 -6.54 -6.11
C ARG A 207 -1.20 -5.38 -6.38
N ILE A 208 -0.67 -4.17 -6.29
CA ILE A 208 -1.37 -2.92 -6.56
C ILE A 208 -0.64 -2.24 -7.72
N GLU A 209 -1.37 -1.90 -8.77
CA GLU A 209 -0.87 -1.17 -9.94
C GLU A 209 -1.60 0.17 -10.03
N LEU A 210 -0.84 1.25 -10.03
CA LEU A 210 -1.36 2.62 -10.13
C LEU A 210 -0.81 3.28 -11.41
N ALA A 211 -1.69 3.57 -12.36
CA ALA A 211 -1.34 4.39 -13.51
C ALA A 211 -1.47 5.89 -13.16
N ARG A 212 -0.34 6.61 -13.15
CA ARG A 212 -0.22 8.03 -12.80
C ARG A 212 -0.54 8.98 -13.95
N ARG A 213 -1.46 8.61 -14.85
CA ARG A 213 -1.89 9.46 -15.96
C ARG A 213 -3.40 9.43 -16.04
N ALA A 214 -4.02 10.59 -16.26
CA ALA A 214 -5.46 10.67 -16.46
C ALA A 214 -5.89 9.88 -17.73
N PRO A 215 -6.96 9.05 -17.64
CA PRO A 215 -7.70 8.71 -16.42
C PRO A 215 -6.87 7.81 -15.50
N TYR A 216 -6.78 8.17 -14.22
CA TYR A 216 -6.05 7.39 -13.22
C TYR A 216 -6.72 6.03 -13.06
N SER A 217 -5.93 4.97 -13.08
CA SER A 217 -6.42 3.61 -12.81
C SER A 217 -5.67 2.99 -11.65
N LEU A 218 -6.42 2.39 -10.72
CA LEU A 218 -5.91 1.61 -9.62
C LEU A 218 -6.40 0.18 -9.78
N LYS A 219 -5.48 -0.77 -9.89
CA LYS A 219 -5.80 -2.20 -9.93
C LYS A 219 -5.20 -2.88 -8.71
N VAL A 220 -6.02 -3.52 -7.90
CA VAL A 220 -5.58 -4.33 -6.77
C VAL A 220 -5.93 -5.78 -7.09
N ALA A 221 -4.93 -6.64 -7.21
CA ALA A 221 -5.11 -8.05 -7.49
C ALA A 221 -4.45 -8.88 -6.39
N TRP A 222 -5.10 -9.95 -5.96
CA TRP A 222 -4.49 -10.94 -5.06
C TRP A 222 -4.66 -12.34 -5.61
N LYS A 223 -3.57 -13.11 -5.53
CA LYS A 223 -3.54 -14.53 -5.93
C LYS A 223 -4.30 -15.36 -4.91
N GLN A 224 -4.76 -16.54 -5.33
CA GLN A 224 -5.40 -17.50 -4.43
C GLN A 224 -4.51 -17.77 -3.21
N ALA A 225 -4.99 -17.36 -2.04
CA ALA A 225 -4.30 -17.55 -0.77
C ALA A 225 -5.32 -17.75 0.37
N PRO A 226 -4.95 -18.42 1.48
CA PRO A 226 -5.82 -18.50 2.66
C PRO A 226 -6.25 -17.11 3.11
N VAL A 227 -7.53 -16.95 3.46
CA VAL A 227 -8.06 -15.64 3.89
C VAL A 227 -7.36 -15.18 5.17
N THR A 228 -6.96 -16.11 6.04
CA THR A 228 -6.13 -15.83 7.23
C THR A 228 -4.81 -15.17 6.86
N ASP A 229 -4.15 -15.63 5.80
CA ASP A 229 -2.85 -15.12 5.38
C ASP A 229 -3.00 -13.71 4.80
N LEU A 230 -3.97 -13.53 3.90
CA LEU A 230 -4.32 -12.22 3.32
C LEU A 230 -4.68 -11.21 4.41
N ALA A 231 -5.54 -11.60 5.37
CA ALA A 231 -5.92 -10.74 6.48
C ALA A 231 -4.71 -10.39 7.37
N SER A 232 -3.85 -11.36 7.66
CA SER A 232 -2.65 -11.12 8.46
C SER A 232 -1.63 -10.19 7.79
N MET A 233 -1.61 -10.16 6.44
CA MET A 233 -0.80 -9.23 5.66
C MET A 233 -1.34 -7.80 5.72
N LEU A 234 -2.65 -7.65 5.97
CA LEU A 234 -3.35 -6.38 6.18
C LEU A 234 -3.43 -5.99 7.67
N GLY A 235 -2.90 -6.82 8.56
CA GLY A 235 -2.93 -6.60 10.01
C GLY A 235 -4.28 -6.88 10.66
N ILE A 236 -5.16 -7.61 9.97
CA ILE A 236 -6.50 -8.00 10.43
C ILE A 236 -6.40 -9.40 11.06
N ALA A 237 -6.83 -9.53 12.31
CA ALA A 237 -6.94 -10.82 12.99
C ALA A 237 -8.26 -11.48 12.61
N MET A 238 -8.20 -12.71 12.10
CA MET A 238 -9.38 -13.53 11.81
C MET A 238 -9.01 -15.01 11.79
N GLU A 239 -9.96 -15.88 12.12
CA GLU A 239 -9.79 -17.35 12.12
C GLU A 239 -10.74 -18.13 11.18
N PRO A 240 -11.05 -17.69 9.95
CA PRO A 240 -11.80 -18.52 9.01
C PRO A 240 -10.95 -19.72 8.59
N ARG A 241 -11.36 -20.93 8.99
CA ARG A 241 -10.63 -22.16 8.64
C ARG A 241 -11.01 -22.66 7.26
N GLY A 242 -10.00 -22.96 6.44
CA GLY A 242 -10.16 -23.66 5.16
C GLY A 242 -10.60 -22.82 3.96
N ILE A 243 -10.87 -21.52 4.15
CA ILE A 243 -11.28 -20.62 3.07
C ILE A 243 -10.05 -19.98 2.43
N SER A 244 -9.99 -19.98 1.10
CA SER A 244 -9.02 -19.19 0.34
C SER A 244 -9.73 -18.22 -0.59
N ALA A 245 -9.08 -17.10 -0.89
CA ALA A 245 -9.63 -16.05 -1.74
C ALA A 245 -8.65 -15.66 -2.84
N GLU A 246 -9.18 -15.39 -4.02
CA GLU A 246 -8.50 -14.68 -5.12
C GLU A 246 -9.41 -13.57 -5.62
N GLY A 247 -8.85 -12.51 -6.18
CA GLY A 247 -9.70 -11.45 -6.69
C GLY A 247 -8.94 -10.26 -7.25
N VAL A 248 -9.72 -9.40 -7.89
CA VAL A 248 -9.28 -8.20 -8.57
C VAL A 248 -10.30 -7.09 -8.31
N VAL A 249 -9.78 -5.93 -7.93
CA VAL A 249 -10.49 -4.66 -7.89
C VAL A 249 -9.85 -3.74 -8.93
N GLU A 250 -10.65 -3.20 -9.84
CA GLU A 250 -10.21 -2.18 -10.80
C GLU A 250 -11.01 -0.92 -10.57
N LEU A 251 -10.35 0.20 -10.27
CA LEU A 251 -10.93 1.52 -10.04
C LEU A 251 -10.35 2.52 -11.05
N ARG A 252 -11.18 3.47 -11.48
CA ARG A 252 -10.81 4.55 -12.39
C ARG A 252 -11.31 5.89 -11.84
N ALA A 253 -10.52 6.93 -12.05
CA ALA A 253 -10.90 8.30 -11.72
C ALA A 253 -10.41 9.27 -12.81
N ALA A 254 -11.13 10.38 -12.97
CA ALA A 254 -10.69 11.47 -13.83
C ALA A 254 -9.39 12.11 -13.31
N ASP A 255 -9.30 12.29 -11.99
CA ASP A 255 -8.13 12.77 -11.26
C ASP A 255 -8.03 12.09 -9.86
N LEU A 256 -6.92 12.31 -9.13
CA LEU A 256 -6.70 11.70 -7.81
C LEU A 256 -7.70 12.17 -6.73
N ALA A 257 -8.27 13.36 -6.91
CA ALA A 257 -9.19 13.99 -5.99
C ALA A 257 -10.67 13.73 -6.34
N ALA A 258 -10.96 13.06 -7.46
CA ALA A 258 -12.30 12.73 -7.91
C ALA A 258 -12.80 11.42 -7.30
N PRO A 259 -14.13 11.20 -7.21
CA PRO A 259 -14.68 9.87 -6.95
C PRO A 259 -14.10 8.81 -7.90
N MET A 260 -14.02 7.57 -7.41
CA MET A 260 -13.46 6.44 -8.14
C MET A 260 -14.54 5.41 -8.45
N ASP A 261 -14.71 5.05 -9.72
CA ASP A 261 -15.68 4.05 -10.16
C ASP A 261 -14.97 2.82 -10.71
N GLY A 262 -15.57 1.64 -10.56
CA GLY A 262 -14.90 0.42 -10.96
C GLY A 262 -15.67 -0.86 -10.73
N SER A 263 -14.93 -1.96 -10.68
CA SER A 263 -15.47 -3.31 -10.53
C SER A 263 -14.70 -4.13 -9.51
N LEU A 264 -15.43 -5.01 -8.85
CA LEU A 264 -14.93 -6.05 -7.96
C LEU A 264 -15.21 -7.41 -8.60
N HIS A 265 -14.20 -8.27 -8.63
CA HIS A 265 -14.33 -9.69 -8.89
C HIS A 265 -13.59 -10.44 -7.78
N LEU A 266 -14.28 -11.27 -7.02
CA LEU A 266 -13.73 -12.03 -5.91
C LEU A 266 -14.22 -13.48 -6.00
N VAL A 267 -13.31 -14.43 -5.86
CA VAL A 267 -13.62 -15.85 -5.80
C VAL A 267 -13.18 -16.38 -4.44
N LEU A 268 -14.14 -16.93 -3.69
CA LEU A 268 -13.94 -17.57 -2.40
C LEU A 268 -14.01 -19.08 -2.57
N HIS A 269 -12.91 -19.77 -2.34
CA HIS A 269 -12.85 -21.22 -2.40
C HIS A 269 -13.12 -21.83 -1.03
N ASN A 270 -13.82 -22.96 -1.03
CA ASN A 270 -14.32 -23.66 0.17
C ASN A 270 -15.21 -22.78 1.06
N PHE A 271 -15.79 -21.73 0.48
CA PHE A 271 -16.78 -20.89 1.16
C PHE A 271 -18.15 -21.20 0.61
N VAL A 272 -19.10 -21.37 1.53
CA VAL A 272 -20.51 -21.54 1.24
C VAL A 272 -21.23 -20.34 1.84
N PRO A 273 -21.92 -19.51 1.05
CA PRO A 273 -22.60 -18.33 1.58
C PRO A 273 -23.67 -18.74 2.60
N PRO A 274 -23.94 -17.91 3.62
CA PRO A 274 -25.05 -18.14 4.53
C PRO A 274 -26.35 -18.35 3.76
N HIS A 275 -27.03 -19.46 4.03
CA HIS A 275 -28.28 -19.82 3.37
C HIS A 275 -29.22 -20.55 4.34
N PRO A 276 -30.54 -20.45 4.13
CA PRO A 276 -31.53 -21.22 4.87
C PRO A 276 -31.26 -22.72 4.78
N MET A 277 -31.53 -23.44 5.89
CA MET A 277 -31.24 -24.88 6.01
C MET A 277 -31.96 -25.74 4.96
N GLU A 278 -33.08 -25.25 4.40
CA GLU A 278 -33.86 -25.89 3.35
C GLU A 278 -33.10 -26.00 2.01
N LEU A 279 -32.05 -25.19 1.82
CA LEU A 279 -31.25 -25.16 0.60
C LEU A 279 -29.97 -26.00 0.70
N ASN A 280 -29.79 -26.71 1.81
CA ASN A 280 -28.70 -27.67 1.98
C ASN A 280 -28.73 -28.72 0.85
N GLY A 281 -27.62 -28.84 0.11
CA GLY A 281 -27.48 -29.73 -1.05
C GLY A 281 -27.79 -29.09 -2.41
N ILE A 282 -28.25 -27.83 -2.45
CA ILE A 282 -28.33 -27.01 -3.68
C ILE A 282 -27.10 -26.11 -3.79
N VAL A 283 -26.66 -25.58 -2.65
CA VAL A 283 -25.41 -24.83 -2.54
C VAL A 283 -24.24 -25.82 -2.57
N THR A 284 -24.01 -26.37 -3.76
CA THR A 284 -22.92 -27.29 -4.05
C THR A 284 -21.89 -26.53 -4.86
N GLY A 285 -20.81 -26.14 -4.23
CA GLY A 285 -19.72 -25.45 -4.89
C GLY A 285 -18.51 -25.44 -3.99
N SER A 286 -17.35 -25.78 -4.56
CA SER A 286 -16.06 -25.49 -3.93
C SER A 286 -15.69 -24.02 -4.07
N GLN A 287 -16.52 -23.21 -4.74
CA GLN A 287 -16.27 -21.82 -5.07
C GLN A 287 -17.55 -20.99 -4.97
N THR A 288 -17.40 -19.79 -4.41
CA THR A 288 -18.40 -18.71 -4.42
C THR A 288 -17.80 -17.51 -5.11
N VAL A 289 -18.44 -17.03 -6.18
CA VAL A 289 -18.01 -15.85 -6.94
C VAL A 289 -18.82 -14.65 -6.49
N ILE A 290 -18.15 -13.52 -6.27
CA ILE A 290 -18.73 -12.24 -5.90
C ILE A 290 -18.28 -11.21 -6.95
N ASP A 291 -19.22 -10.75 -7.76
CA ASP A 291 -19.05 -9.69 -8.74
C ASP A 291 -19.79 -8.43 -8.28
N GLY A 292 -19.31 -7.26 -8.66
CA GLY A 292 -20.06 -6.02 -8.42
C GLY A 292 -19.38 -4.80 -9.01
N LYS A 293 -20.12 -3.70 -9.06
CA LYS A 293 -19.58 -2.37 -9.35
C LYS A 293 -19.26 -1.65 -8.05
N LEU A 294 -18.14 -0.95 -8.04
CA LEU A 294 -17.65 -0.17 -6.91
C LEU A 294 -17.70 1.32 -7.24
N ALA A 295 -18.17 2.12 -6.29
CA ALA A 295 -18.09 3.57 -6.34
C ALA A 295 -17.52 4.09 -5.01
N VAL A 296 -16.29 4.61 -5.04
CA VAL A 296 -15.59 5.14 -3.87
C VAL A 296 -15.74 6.66 -3.83
N SER A 297 -16.18 7.17 -2.67
CA SER A 297 -16.39 8.59 -2.44
C SER A 297 -15.11 9.42 -2.61
N GLN A 298 -15.28 10.72 -2.76
CA GLN A 298 -14.19 11.66 -2.96
C GLN A 298 -13.18 11.66 -1.79
N ASP A 299 -13.71 11.63 -0.58
CA ASP A 299 -12.96 11.58 0.69
C ASP A 299 -12.47 10.16 1.04
N ARG A 300 -12.74 9.17 0.18
CA ARG A 300 -12.38 7.74 0.36
C ARG A 300 -12.93 7.11 1.64
N SER A 301 -13.89 7.76 2.32
CA SER A 301 -14.49 7.26 3.56
C SER A 301 -15.61 6.25 3.29
N LYS A 302 -16.16 6.21 2.08
CA LYS A 302 -17.27 5.32 1.69
C LYS A 302 -17.00 4.66 0.36
N ALA A 303 -17.34 3.39 0.26
CA ALA A 303 -17.41 2.64 -0.99
C ALA A 303 -18.81 2.02 -1.12
N GLY A 304 -19.56 2.44 -2.12
CA GLY A 304 -20.82 1.80 -2.50
C GLY A 304 -20.56 0.59 -3.39
N LEU A 305 -21.29 -0.49 -3.17
CA LEU A 305 -21.35 -1.65 -4.04
C LEU A 305 -22.74 -1.73 -4.68
N THR A 306 -22.78 -1.71 -6.01
CA THR A 306 -24.02 -1.86 -6.78
C THR A 306 -23.90 -3.02 -7.75
N ASP A 307 -25.04 -3.55 -8.21
CA ASP A 307 -25.08 -4.72 -9.10
C ASP A 307 -24.27 -5.90 -8.52
N VAL A 308 -24.31 -6.07 -7.19
CA VAL A 308 -23.58 -7.15 -6.52
C VAL A 308 -24.25 -8.46 -6.88
N LYS A 309 -23.46 -9.41 -7.36
CA LYS A 309 -23.90 -10.75 -7.71
C LYS A 309 -23.05 -11.77 -6.96
N VAL A 310 -23.69 -12.61 -6.14
CA VAL A 310 -23.06 -13.70 -5.40
C VAL A 310 -23.54 -15.02 -5.98
N VAL A 311 -22.63 -15.83 -6.50
CA VAL A 311 -22.94 -17.11 -7.15
C VAL A 311 -22.20 -18.25 -6.46
N ALA A 312 -22.94 -19.26 -6.00
CA ALA A 312 -22.42 -20.49 -5.43
C ALA A 312 -23.17 -21.70 -6.02
N GLY A 313 -22.62 -22.29 -7.08
CA GLY A 313 -23.32 -23.35 -7.84
C GLY A 313 -24.59 -22.82 -8.52
N ALA A 314 -25.75 -23.41 -8.21
CA ALA A 314 -27.06 -22.94 -8.71
C ALA A 314 -27.66 -21.82 -7.84
N PHE A 315 -27.04 -21.49 -6.70
CA PHE A 315 -27.49 -20.43 -5.82
C PHE A 315 -26.95 -19.08 -6.32
N GLN A 316 -27.84 -18.18 -6.68
CA GLN A 316 -27.51 -16.82 -7.09
C GLN A 316 -28.28 -15.83 -6.23
N LEU A 317 -27.56 -14.83 -5.71
CA LEU A 317 -28.12 -13.67 -5.04
C LEU A 317 -27.64 -12.40 -5.73
N ASP A 318 -28.54 -11.44 -5.88
CA ASP A 318 -28.28 -10.13 -6.47
C ASP A 318 -28.61 -9.04 -5.44
N GLY A 319 -27.88 -7.92 -5.45
CA GLY A 319 -28.13 -6.85 -4.49
C GLY A 319 -27.13 -5.70 -4.50
N SER A 320 -26.95 -5.11 -3.32
CA SER A 320 -26.11 -3.93 -3.13
C SER A 320 -25.51 -3.92 -1.73
N GLY A 321 -24.45 -3.15 -1.55
CA GLY A 321 -23.81 -2.99 -0.25
C GLY A 321 -23.11 -1.66 -0.12
N GLN A 322 -22.53 -1.45 1.05
CA GLN A 322 -21.70 -0.30 1.35
C GLN A 322 -20.61 -0.70 2.34
N VAL A 323 -19.45 -0.10 2.18
CA VAL A 323 -18.37 -0.11 3.15
C VAL A 323 -18.15 1.33 3.58
N GLN A 324 -18.19 1.59 4.87
CA GLN A 324 -17.88 2.90 5.43
C GLN A 324 -16.68 2.77 6.37
N VAL A 325 -15.64 3.55 6.12
CA VAL A 325 -14.50 3.69 7.03
C VAL A 325 -14.86 4.73 8.08
N VAL A 326 -14.81 4.32 9.34
CA VAL A 326 -15.01 5.17 10.52
C VAL A 326 -13.71 5.12 11.31
N GLU A 327 -12.96 6.23 11.28
CA GLU A 327 -11.65 6.37 11.92
C GLU A 327 -10.63 5.29 11.48
N ARG A 328 -10.64 4.13 12.15
CA ARG A 328 -9.70 3.01 11.97
C ARG A 328 -10.38 1.67 11.70
N TYR A 329 -11.69 1.65 11.54
CA TYR A 329 -12.44 0.43 11.28
C TYR A 329 -13.46 0.62 10.17
N GLY A 330 -13.90 -0.49 9.59
CA GLY A 330 -14.91 -0.54 8.55
C GLY A 330 -16.24 -1.02 9.10
N LEU A 331 -17.32 -0.35 8.70
CA LEU A 331 -18.68 -0.85 8.79
C LEU A 331 -19.08 -1.36 7.41
N ILE A 332 -19.49 -2.62 7.34
CA ILE A 332 -19.88 -3.28 6.08
C ILE A 332 -21.35 -3.61 6.20
N GLY A 333 -22.14 -3.16 5.23
CA GLY A 333 -23.55 -3.53 5.09
C GLY A 333 -23.77 -4.13 3.70
N LEU A 334 -24.41 -5.29 3.63
CA LEU A 334 -24.74 -5.97 2.39
C LEU A 334 -26.19 -6.44 2.42
N LYS A 335 -26.93 -6.17 1.35
CA LYS A 335 -28.32 -6.62 1.17
C LYS A 335 -28.41 -7.37 -0.14
N LEU A 336 -28.70 -8.66 -0.03
CA LEU A 336 -28.77 -9.59 -1.15
C LEU A 336 -30.16 -10.22 -1.20
N SER A 337 -30.63 -10.50 -2.40
CA SER A 337 -31.88 -11.22 -2.64
C SER A 337 -31.75 -12.12 -3.86
N GLY A 338 -32.39 -13.27 -3.84
CA GLY A 338 -32.42 -14.18 -4.96
C GLY A 338 -33.69 -15.00 -4.99
N THR A 339 -33.91 -15.67 -6.11
CA THR A 339 -35.06 -16.56 -6.29
C THR A 339 -34.62 -17.92 -6.75
N ILE A 340 -35.16 -18.97 -6.14
CA ILE A 340 -34.87 -20.35 -6.50
C ILE A 340 -36.18 -20.99 -6.97
N PRO A 341 -36.22 -21.57 -8.19
CA PRO A 341 -37.40 -22.31 -8.63
C PRO A 341 -37.71 -23.47 -7.67
N CYS A 342 -38.98 -23.62 -7.27
CA CYS A 342 -39.39 -24.68 -6.34
C CYS A 342 -39.04 -26.09 -6.86
N THR A 343 -39.04 -26.27 -8.18
CA THR A 343 -38.63 -27.51 -8.86
C THR A 343 -37.17 -27.87 -8.62
N ALA A 344 -36.27 -26.88 -8.56
CA ALA A 344 -34.85 -27.08 -8.28
C ALA A 344 -34.61 -27.53 -6.82
N VAL A 345 -35.40 -27.02 -5.88
CA VAL A 345 -35.34 -27.40 -4.47
C VAL A 345 -35.82 -28.83 -4.27
N ALA A 346 -36.97 -29.18 -4.86
CA ALA A 346 -37.55 -30.52 -4.76
C ALA A 346 -36.59 -31.61 -5.31
N LYS A 347 -35.96 -31.36 -6.46
CA LYS A 347 -35.00 -32.29 -7.08
C LYS A 347 -33.81 -32.59 -6.17
N ASN A 348 -33.27 -31.56 -5.51
CA ASN A 348 -32.08 -31.71 -4.67
C ASN A 348 -32.39 -32.28 -3.29
N ALA A 349 -33.56 -31.95 -2.71
CA ALA A 349 -34.02 -32.54 -1.45
C ALA A 349 -34.20 -34.08 -1.56
N VAL A 350 -34.70 -34.57 -2.71
CA VAL A 350 -34.82 -36.01 -2.98
C VAL A 350 -33.45 -36.65 -3.22
N ALA A 351 -32.58 -36.00 -4.00
CA ALA A 351 -31.23 -36.50 -4.29
C ALA A 351 -30.30 -36.56 -3.06
N GLY A 352 -30.48 -35.65 -2.08
CA GLY A 352 -29.66 -35.59 -0.87
C GLY A 352 -30.09 -36.56 0.24
N ARG A 353 -31.35 -37.03 0.25
CA ARG A 353 -31.88 -37.95 1.28
C ARG A 353 -31.91 -39.42 0.86
N MET A 354 -31.84 -39.73 -0.43
CA MET A 354 -31.84 -41.11 -0.91
C MET A 354 -30.40 -41.56 -1.24
N GLY A 355 -29.89 -42.51 -0.47
CA GLY A 355 -28.52 -43.04 -0.62
C GLY A 355 -28.23 -43.70 -1.98
N ARG A 356 -26.98 -44.14 -2.17
CA ARG A 356 -26.40 -44.67 -3.43
C ARG A 356 -27.23 -45.77 -4.14
N LEU A 357 -28.15 -46.46 -3.46
CA LEU A 357 -28.91 -47.58 -4.02
C LEU A 357 -30.15 -47.20 -4.84
N ASP A 358 -30.67 -45.96 -4.77
CA ASP A 358 -31.98 -45.62 -5.36
C ASP A 358 -31.96 -44.50 -6.43
N ARG A 359 -30.82 -44.28 -7.09
CA ARG A 359 -30.70 -43.27 -8.18
C ARG A 359 -31.67 -43.51 -9.34
N LEU A 360 -32.12 -44.76 -9.55
CA LEU A 360 -33.08 -45.12 -10.60
C LEU A 360 -34.53 -44.76 -10.23
N LEU A 361 -34.92 -44.83 -8.96
CA LEU A 361 -36.26 -44.45 -8.48
C LEU A 361 -36.37 -42.94 -8.16
N GLY A 362 -35.29 -42.33 -7.68
CA GLY A 362 -35.23 -40.89 -7.41
C GLY A 362 -35.45 -40.01 -8.65
N GLY A 363 -35.05 -40.49 -9.84
CA GLY A 363 -35.32 -39.80 -11.11
C GLY A 363 -36.81 -39.75 -11.46
N LEU A 364 -37.53 -40.86 -11.28
CA LEU A 364 -38.96 -40.95 -11.60
C LEU A 364 -39.84 -40.12 -10.66
N ILE A 365 -39.52 -40.10 -9.35
CA ILE A 365 -40.25 -39.28 -8.37
C ILE A 365 -39.90 -37.79 -8.54
N GLY A 366 -38.64 -37.49 -8.87
CA GLY A 366 -38.19 -36.13 -9.20
C GLY A 366 -38.93 -35.53 -10.40
N ASP A 367 -39.14 -36.32 -11.45
CA ASP A 367 -39.87 -35.89 -12.66
C ASP A 367 -41.36 -35.63 -12.41
N VAL A 368 -41.99 -36.39 -11.49
CA VAL A 368 -43.39 -36.17 -11.08
C VAL A 368 -43.51 -34.91 -10.22
N ALA A 369 -42.60 -34.71 -9.25
CA ALA A 369 -42.56 -33.49 -8.45
C ALA A 369 -42.29 -32.23 -9.31
N GLN A 370 -41.49 -32.37 -10.38
CA GLN A 370 -41.20 -31.29 -11.33
C GLN A 370 -42.42 -30.85 -12.14
N ARG A 371 -43.37 -31.76 -12.43
CA ARG A 371 -44.63 -31.43 -13.11
C ARG A 371 -45.67 -30.85 -12.15
N ALA A 372 -45.62 -31.23 -10.88
CA ALA A 372 -46.59 -30.85 -9.88
C ALA A 372 -46.26 -29.53 -9.16
N LEU A 373 -45.00 -29.09 -9.10
CA LEU A 373 -44.62 -27.88 -8.37
C LEU A 373 -44.40 -26.68 -9.31
N VAL A 374 -45.07 -25.58 -9.03
CA VAL A 374 -44.87 -24.29 -9.70
C VAL A 374 -44.69 -23.20 -8.65
N GLY A 375 -43.72 -22.31 -8.89
CA GLY A 375 -43.44 -21.18 -8.02
C GLY A 375 -41.94 -20.97 -7.80
N VAL A 376 -41.64 -19.98 -6.95
CA VAL A 376 -40.28 -19.62 -6.55
C VAL A 376 -40.20 -19.46 -5.05
N ILE A 377 -39.03 -19.78 -4.50
CA ILE A 377 -38.64 -19.41 -3.14
C ILE A 377 -37.81 -18.14 -3.24
N THR A 378 -38.22 -17.09 -2.54
CA THR A 378 -37.45 -15.85 -2.42
C THR A 378 -36.54 -15.95 -1.20
N VAL A 379 -35.26 -15.70 -1.37
CA VAL A 379 -34.25 -15.68 -0.31
C VAL A 379 -33.73 -14.26 -0.19
N GLY A 380 -33.75 -13.70 1.01
CA GLY A 380 -33.08 -12.44 1.34
C GLY A 380 -31.99 -12.68 2.37
N VAL A 381 -30.82 -12.08 2.18
CA VAL A 381 -29.71 -12.12 3.15
C VAL A 381 -29.25 -10.69 3.40
N THR A 382 -29.28 -10.26 4.65
CA THR A 382 -28.68 -9.00 5.10
C THR A 382 -27.49 -9.30 5.98
N ILE A 383 -26.35 -8.69 5.67
CA ILE A 383 -25.10 -8.85 6.43
C ILE A 383 -24.69 -7.48 6.94
N ASP A 384 -24.50 -7.37 8.26
CA ASP A 384 -23.90 -6.22 8.90
C ASP A 384 -22.64 -6.67 9.66
N ALA A 385 -21.49 -6.09 9.34
CA ALA A 385 -20.21 -6.43 9.94
C ALA A 385 -19.44 -5.18 10.41
N ASP A 386 -18.71 -5.34 11.51
CA ASP A 386 -17.75 -4.37 12.04
C ASP A 386 -16.36 -5.02 12.05
N THR A 387 -15.38 -4.41 11.36
CA THR A 387 -14.04 -5.00 11.25
C THR A 387 -13.29 -5.11 12.58
N ARG A 388 -13.77 -4.45 13.65
CA ARG A 388 -13.22 -4.62 15.01
C ARG A 388 -13.66 -5.92 15.68
N ASN A 389 -14.81 -6.45 15.26
CA ASN A 389 -15.41 -7.64 15.85
C ASN A 389 -16.08 -8.48 14.75
N LEU A 390 -15.24 -9.10 13.93
CA LEU A 390 -15.68 -9.98 12.84
C LEU A 390 -16.32 -11.28 13.36
N ASP A 391 -16.19 -11.60 14.65
CA ASP A 391 -16.87 -12.74 15.25
C ASP A 391 -18.35 -12.44 15.57
N ALA A 392 -18.73 -11.16 15.64
CA ALA A 392 -20.08 -10.71 15.94
C ALA A 392 -20.86 -10.23 14.69
N ILE A 393 -20.52 -10.75 13.51
CA ILE A 393 -21.23 -10.45 12.27
C ILE A 393 -22.70 -10.83 12.42
N LYS A 394 -23.59 -9.89 12.07
CA LYS A 394 -25.03 -10.14 12.06
C LYS A 394 -25.43 -10.56 10.65
N VAL A 395 -26.03 -11.74 10.55
CA VAL A 395 -26.62 -12.25 9.31
C VAL A 395 -28.10 -12.47 9.57
N GLU A 396 -28.95 -11.72 8.86
CA GLU A 396 -30.40 -11.92 8.85
C GLU A 396 -30.81 -12.58 7.54
N ASP A 397 -31.37 -13.77 7.61
CA ASP A 397 -31.96 -14.49 6.48
C ASP A 397 -33.48 -14.38 6.48
N ARG A 398 -34.06 -14.21 5.29
CA ARG A 398 -35.51 -14.18 5.08
C ARG A 398 -35.88 -15.14 3.97
N VAL A 399 -36.86 -15.99 4.23
CA VAL A 399 -37.38 -16.94 3.24
C VAL A 399 -38.85 -16.68 3.01
N GLY A 400 -39.20 -16.40 1.77
CA GLY A 400 -40.59 -16.36 1.30
C GLY A 400 -40.85 -17.59 0.43
N ILE A 401 -41.83 -18.39 0.82
CA ILE A 401 -42.19 -19.62 0.08
C ILE A 401 -43.42 -19.33 -0.78
N GLY A 402 -43.22 -19.26 -2.10
CA GLY A 402 -44.29 -19.09 -3.09
C GLY A 402 -44.56 -20.37 -3.89
N CYS A 403 -44.28 -21.54 -3.33
CA CYS A 403 -44.49 -22.82 -4.01
C CYS A 403 -45.96 -23.23 -3.94
N SER A 404 -46.53 -23.58 -5.10
CA SER A 404 -47.90 -24.08 -5.23
C SER A 404 -47.90 -25.40 -6.02
N LEU A 405 -48.93 -26.21 -5.78
CA LEU A 405 -49.17 -27.40 -6.59
C LEU A 405 -49.94 -27.02 -7.85
N ARG A 406 -49.40 -27.37 -9.00
CA ARG A 406 -50.12 -27.33 -10.28
C ARG A 406 -51.10 -28.51 -10.26
N LEU A 407 -52.38 -28.21 -10.10
CA LEU A 407 -53.45 -29.18 -10.33
C LEU A 407 -53.38 -29.61 -11.80
N LEU A 408 -53.07 -30.89 -12.03
CA LEU A 408 -53.03 -31.54 -13.34
C LEU A 408 -54.45 -31.92 -13.79
#